data_AF-A0A835YWY2-F1
#
_entry.id   AF-A0A835YWY2-F1
#
_cell.length_a   1.000
_cell.length_b   1.000
_cell.length_c   1.000
_cell.angle_alpha   90.00
_cell.angle_beta   90.00
_cell.angle_gamma   90.00
#
_symmetry.space_group_name_H-M   'P 1'
#
loop_
_entity.id
_entity.type
_entity.pdbx_description
1 polymer ?
#
loop_
_entity_poly.entity_id
_entity_poly.type
_entity_poly.pdbx_seq_one_letter_code
_entity_poly.pdbx_strand_id
1 'polypeptide(L)'
;SAVEEFFLRLQDAKEDDACLVLPEGTYIMGEQERNSSILIRETYRELQTYITHEMAVKGAKRIIITGTPGIGKSCYAFYWMWTLLKAG
;
A
#
# COMPACT_ATOMS: atom_id res chain seq x y z
N SER A 1 -12.78 -0.36 -15.01
CA SER A 1 -13.59 -0.81 -13.86
C SER A 1 -13.25 0.05 -12.64
N ALA A 2 -14.10 0.12 -11.61
CA ALA A 2 -13.82 0.92 -10.41
C ALA A 2 -12.53 0.47 -9.67
N VAL A 3 -12.18 -0.82 -9.80
CA VAL A 3 -10.92 -1.38 -9.29
C VAL A 3 -9.71 -0.86 -10.08
N GLU A 4 -9.79 -0.84 -11.41
CA GLU A 4 -8.73 -0.25 -12.25
C GLU A 4 -8.54 1.23 -11.95
N GLU A 5 -9.64 1.97 -11.78
CA GLU A 5 -9.60 3.37 -11.39
C GLU A 5 -8.89 3.57 -10.04
N PHE A 6 -9.17 2.73 -9.05
CA PHE A 6 -8.42 2.75 -7.78
C PHE A 6 -6.90 2.60 -8.00
N PHE A 7 -6.45 1.64 -8.80
CA PHE A 7 -5.02 1.44 -9.06
C PHE A 7 -4.39 2.58 -9.85
N LEU A 8 -5.11 3.15 -10.82
CA LEU A 8 -4.64 4.32 -11.58
C LEU A 8 -4.52 5.55 -10.68
N ARG A 9 -5.48 5.77 -9.78
CA ARG A 9 -5.55 6.93 -8.89
C ARG A 9 -4.66 6.77 -7.66
N LEU A 10 -4.16 5.56 -7.37
CA LEU A 10 -3.22 5.32 -6.29
C LEU A 10 -1.96 6.18 -6.43
N GLN A 11 -1.49 6.45 -7.66
CA GLN A 11 -0.31 7.31 -7.90
C GLN A 11 -0.52 8.76 -7.41
N ASP A 12 -1.76 9.23 -7.37
CA ASP A 12 -2.15 10.58 -6.96
C ASP A 12 -2.38 10.69 -5.45
N ALA A 13 -2.35 9.57 -4.74
CA ALA A 13 -2.54 9.52 -3.29
C ALA A 13 -1.43 10.29 -2.55
N LYS A 14 -1.79 10.81 -1.38
CA LYS A 14 -0.90 11.61 -0.52
C LYS A 14 -0.87 11.07 0.89
N GLU A 15 0.28 11.15 1.52
CA GLU A 15 0.40 10.89 2.96
C GLU A 15 -0.06 12.15 3.73
N ASP A 16 -0.98 11.97 4.67
CA ASP A 16 -1.52 12.99 5.57
C ASP A 16 -1.84 12.34 6.93
N ASP A 17 -1.31 12.90 8.01
CA ASP A 17 -1.45 12.42 9.41
C ASP A 17 -1.46 10.89 9.58
N ALA A 18 -0.41 10.23 9.09
CA ALA A 18 -0.23 8.78 9.07
C ALA A 18 -1.27 7.99 8.24
N CYS A 19 -2.00 8.64 7.35
CA CYS A 19 -2.91 8.02 6.40
C CYS A 19 -2.44 8.26 4.96
N LEU A 20 -2.54 7.24 4.13
CA LEU A 20 -2.48 7.39 2.68
C LEU A 20 -3.88 7.73 2.17
N VAL A 21 -4.10 8.98 1.82
CA VAL A 21 -5.38 9.54 1.38
C VAL A 21 -5.46 9.49 -0.14
N LEU A 22 -6.50 8.83 -0.66
CA LEU A 22 -6.82 8.79 -2.08
C LEU A 22 -7.46 10.10 -2.54
N PRO A 23 -7.37 10.44 -3.85
CA PRO A 23 -8.09 11.58 -4.40
C PRO A 23 -9.60 11.47 -4.17
N GLU A 24 -10.26 12.63 -4.07
CA GLU A 24 -11.72 12.70 -3.94
C GLU A 24 -12.43 11.89 -5.04
N GLY A 25 -13.51 11.19 -4.66
CA GLY A 25 -14.25 10.30 -5.55
C GLY A 25 -13.59 8.94 -5.78
N THR A 26 -12.41 8.68 -5.22
CA THR A 26 -11.72 7.39 -5.32
C THR A 26 -11.93 6.58 -4.04
N TYR A 27 -12.30 5.32 -4.19
CA TYR A 27 -12.56 4.41 -3.07
C TYR A 27 -11.64 3.19 -3.14
N ILE A 28 -11.29 2.62 -1.99
CA ILE A 28 -10.44 1.43 -1.94
C ILE A 28 -11.12 0.30 -2.70
N MET A 29 -10.46 -0.21 -3.74
CA MET A 29 -10.98 -1.27 -4.62
C MET A 29 -12.35 -0.94 -5.25
N GLY A 30 -12.72 0.35 -5.33
CA GLY A 30 -14.00 0.79 -5.87
C GLY A 30 -15.21 0.56 -4.96
N GLU A 31 -15.02 0.15 -3.70
CA GLU A 31 -16.12 -0.03 -2.74
C GLU A 31 -16.44 1.29 -2.02
N GLN A 32 -17.59 1.90 -2.35
CA GLN A 32 -18.02 3.18 -1.77
C GLN A 32 -18.26 3.14 -0.26
N GLU A 33 -18.56 1.96 0.30
CA GLU A 33 -18.69 1.76 1.75
C GLU A 33 -17.33 1.73 2.47
N ARG A 34 -16.22 1.64 1.73
CA ARG A 34 -14.87 1.69 2.30
C ARG A 34 -14.34 3.10 2.31
N ASN A 35 -13.57 3.42 3.35
CA ASN A 35 -12.86 4.69 3.46
C ASN A 35 -11.96 4.94 2.24
N SER A 36 -11.78 6.22 1.89
CA SER A 36 -10.83 6.68 0.88
C SER A 36 -9.42 6.88 1.43
N SER A 37 -9.10 6.28 2.58
CA SER A 37 -7.81 6.41 3.25
C SER A 37 -7.32 5.08 3.83
N ILE A 38 -6.00 4.89 3.83
CA ILE A 38 -5.32 3.71 4.35
C ILE A 38 -4.40 4.14 5.49
N LEU A 39 -4.62 3.63 6.71
CA LEU A 39 -3.72 3.88 7.83
C LEU A 39 -2.33 3.30 7.56
N ILE A 40 -1.31 4.14 7.61
CA ILE A 40 0.11 3.79 7.54
C ILE A 40 0.58 3.42 8.95
N ARG A 41 0.74 2.12 9.17
CA ARG A 41 1.24 1.60 10.44
C ARG A 41 2.76 1.67 10.47
N GLU A 42 3.35 1.84 11.65
CA GLU A 42 4.80 1.80 11.84
C GLU A 42 5.44 0.54 11.23
N THR A 43 4.80 -0.62 11.44
CA THR A 43 5.23 -1.91 10.87
C THR A 43 5.31 -1.91 9.34
N TYR A 44 4.62 -1.01 8.64
CA TYR A 44 4.72 -0.93 7.18
C TYR A 44 6.10 -0.39 6.76
N ARG A 45 6.61 0.61 7.47
CA ARG A 45 7.94 1.17 7.22
C ARG A 45 9.02 0.14 7.55
N GLU A 46 8.88 -0.54 8.69
CA GLU A 46 9.79 -1.63 9.09
C GLU A 46 9.81 -2.78 8.08
N LEU A 47 8.64 -3.22 7.61
CA LEU A 47 8.52 -4.27 6.60
C LEU A 47 9.17 -3.85 5.28
N GLN A 48 9.00 -2.59 4.84
CA GLN A 48 9.67 -2.10 3.65
C GLN A 48 11.19 -2.14 3.79
N THR A 49 11.74 -1.66 4.90
CA THR A 49 13.18 -1.71 5.15
C THR A 49 13.69 -3.16 5.12
N TYR A 50 12.99 -4.07 5.79
CA TYR A 50 13.34 -5.48 5.82
C TYR A 50 13.31 -6.11 4.42
N ILE A 51 12.23 -5.91 3.68
CA ILE A 51 12.07 -6.53 2.36
C ILE A 51 13.08 -5.97 1.36
N THR A 52 13.28 -4.65 1.33
CA THR A 52 14.29 -4.03 0.47
C THR A 52 15.68 -4.58 0.78
N HIS A 53 16.01 -4.77 2.06
CA HIS A 53 17.27 -5.40 2.45
C HIS A 53 17.38 -6.86 1.98
N GLU A 54 16.36 -7.69 2.18
CA GLU A 54 16.36 -9.09 1.73
C GLU A 54 16.50 -9.20 0.21
N MET A 55 15.84 -8.32 -0.54
CA MET A 55 15.91 -8.32 -2.01
C MET A 55 17.25 -7.79 -2.53
N ALA A 56 17.73 -6.66 -2.03
CA ALA A 56 18.94 -6.01 -2.53
C ALA A 56 20.23 -6.67 -2.06
N VAL A 57 20.30 -7.12 -0.79
CA VAL A 57 21.53 -7.64 -0.19
C VAL A 57 21.60 -9.16 -0.31
N LYS A 58 20.52 -9.86 0.00
CA LYS A 58 20.49 -11.33 0.00
C LYS A 58 20.02 -11.94 -1.31
N GLY A 59 19.60 -11.11 -2.29
CA GLY A 59 19.17 -11.57 -3.60
C GLY A 59 17.86 -12.37 -3.57
N ALA A 60 16.99 -12.11 -2.59
CA ALA A 60 15.70 -12.77 -2.50
C ALA A 60 14.83 -12.45 -3.74
N LYS A 61 14.35 -13.49 -4.43
CA LYS A 61 13.49 -13.34 -5.62
C LYS A 61 12.00 -13.31 -5.30
N ARG A 62 11.62 -13.73 -4.08
CA ARG A 62 10.23 -13.85 -3.65
C ARG A 62 10.13 -13.60 -2.16
N ILE A 63 9.14 -12.81 -1.77
CA ILE A 63 8.75 -12.57 -0.40
C ILE A 63 7.30 -13.00 -0.22
N ILE A 64 6.99 -13.66 0.89
CA ILE A 64 5.63 -14.06 1.24
C ILE A 64 5.28 -13.36 2.55
N ILE A 65 4.24 -12.54 2.51
CA ILE A 65 3.73 -11.82 3.68
C ILE A 65 2.54 -12.61 4.24
N THR A 66 2.72 -13.20 5.42
CA THR A 66 1.70 -13.98 6.12
C THR A 66 1.14 -13.21 7.31
N GLY A 67 0.03 -13.68 7.87
CA GLY A 67 -0.62 -13.08 9.03
C GLY A 67 -2.10 -13.39 9.07
N THR A 68 -2.72 -13.11 10.21
CA THR A 68 -4.15 -13.38 10.44
C THR A 68 -5.05 -12.62 9.46
N PRO A 69 -6.25 -13.14 9.14
CA PRO A 69 -7.25 -12.40 8.37
C PRO A 69 -7.51 -11.02 9.00
N GLY A 70 -7.68 -9.99 8.17
CA GLY A 70 -7.97 -8.62 8.64
C GLY A 70 -6.78 -7.83 9.18
N ILE A 71 -5.58 -8.41 9.33
CA ILE A 71 -4.42 -7.70 9.92
C ILE A 71 -3.85 -6.53 9.07
N GLY A 72 -4.37 -6.31 7.86
CA GLY A 72 -3.95 -5.21 6.99
C GLY A 72 -2.87 -5.58 5.96
N LYS A 73 -2.78 -6.84 5.53
CA LYS A 73 -1.83 -7.27 4.47
C LYS A 73 -2.08 -6.57 3.13
N SER A 74 -3.34 -6.47 2.71
CA SER A 74 -3.69 -5.79 1.45
C SER A 74 -3.43 -4.29 1.54
N CYS A 75 -3.75 -3.67 2.68
CA CYS A 75 -3.44 -2.27 2.95
C CYS A 75 -1.93 -1.99 2.86
N TYR A 76 -1.10 -2.87 3.41
CA TYR A 76 0.36 -2.80 3.26
C TYR A 76 0.77 -2.88 1.79
N ALA A 77 0.20 -3.81 1.01
CA ALA A 77 0.53 -3.95 -0.41
C ALA A 77 0.19 -2.67 -1.20
N PHE A 78 -0.97 -2.05 -0.94
CA PHE A 78 -1.36 -0.78 -1.56
C PHE A 78 -0.40 0.36 -1.20
N TYR A 79 -0.06 0.48 0.09
CA TYR A 79 0.93 1.45 0.56
C TYR A 79 2.29 1.23 -0.12
N TRP A 80 2.75 -0.02 -0.24
CA TRP A 80 4.03 -0.32 -0.87
C TRP A 80 4.01 -0.02 -2.38
N MET A 81 2.94 -0.37 -3.09
CA MET A 81 2.79 0.02 -4.51
C MET A 81 2.85 1.54 -4.68
N TRP A 82 2.17 2.30 -3.82
CA TRP A 82 2.26 3.76 -3.84
C TRP A 82 3.71 4.25 -3.64
N THR A 83 4.44 3.72 -2.65
CA THR A 83 5.84 4.12 -2.46
C THR A 83 6.74 3.77 -3.65
N LEU A 84 6.49 2.65 -4.34
CA LEU A 84 7.22 2.28 -5.55
C LEU A 84 6.93 3.25 -6.70
N LEU A 85 5.64 3.60 -6.91
CA LEU A 85 5.25 4.60 -7.90
C LEU A 85 5.88 5.97 -7.65
N LYS A 86 6.12 6.33 -6.39
CA LYS A 86 6.83 7.57 -6.02
C LYS A 86 8.34 7.50 -6.17
N ALA A 87 8.93 6.30 -6.13
CA ALA A 87 10.37 6.11 -6.27
C ALA A 87 10.86 6.19 -7.73
N GLY A 88 9.96 6.00 -8.71
CA GLY A 88 10.29 5.96 -10.14
C GLY A 88 10.71 4.56 -10.60
#